data_AF-A0A427K4C3-F1
#
_entry.id   AF-A0A427K4C3-F1
#
_cell.length_a   1.000
_cell.length_b   1.000
_cell.length_c   1.000
_cell.angle_alpha   90.00
_cell.angle_beta   90.00
_cell.angle_gamma   90.00
#
_symmetry.space_group_name_H-M   'P 1'
#
loop_
_entity.id
_entity.type
_entity.pdbx_description
1 polymer ?
#
loop_
_entity_poly.entity_id
_entity_poly.type
_entity_poly.pdbx_seq_one_letter_code
_entity_poly.pdbx_strand_id
1 'polypeptide(L)'
;MRRFWKPLSYFITLLLGGLLTLACLAALMIYSRVAPADEAFQQACPRFTPEEVREEYIRSWLRSAGKDERKAAIGLDSLSFNTAPTFGGKTWFGKLQVSGSKGSDEAYVILDCRTGMFDYSGTELSSGR
;
A
#
# COMPACT_ATOMS: atom_id res chain seq x y z
N MET A 1 6.61 -36.14 -42.99
CA MET A 1 6.48 -35.65 -41.59
C MET A 1 5.96 -34.20 -41.57
N ARG A 2 4.65 -33.95 -41.80
CA ARG A 2 4.10 -32.57 -41.88
C ARG A 2 2.79 -32.32 -41.09
N ARG A 3 2.26 -33.30 -40.36
CA ARG A 3 0.95 -33.18 -39.67
C ARG A 3 1.01 -32.83 -38.16
N PHE A 4 2.16 -32.98 -37.50
CA PHE A 4 2.31 -32.71 -36.06
C PHE A 4 2.56 -31.23 -35.70
N TRP A 5 2.87 -30.37 -36.66
CA TRP A 5 3.26 -28.97 -36.41
C TRP A 5 2.09 -28.03 -36.09
N LYS A 6 0.88 -28.34 -36.56
CA LYS A 6 -0.30 -27.48 -36.36
C LYS A 6 -0.68 -27.35 -34.87
N PRO A 7 -0.92 -28.45 -34.12
CA PRO A 7 -1.30 -28.32 -32.72
C PRO A 7 -0.18 -27.70 -31.87
N LEU A 8 1.09 -28.01 -32.18
CA LEU A 8 2.24 -27.42 -31.49
C LEU A 8 2.28 -25.90 -31.65
N SER A 9 1.97 -25.36 -32.83
CA SER A 9 1.89 -23.91 -33.03
C SER A 9 0.77 -23.25 -32.23
N TYR A 10 -0.40 -23.90 -32.10
CA TYR A 10 -1.50 -23.39 -31.27
C TYR A 10 -1.14 -23.38 -29.79
N PHE A 11 -0.50 -24.44 -29.28
CA PHE A 11 -0.01 -24.49 -27.90
C PHE A 11 1.04 -23.40 -27.61
N ILE A 12 1.98 -23.18 -28.53
CA ILE A 12 2.99 -22.12 -28.40
C ILE A 12 2.33 -20.73 -28.42
N THR A 13 1.36 -20.50 -29.29
CA THR A 13 0.66 -19.21 -29.38
C THR A 13 -0.17 -18.93 -28.12
N LEU A 14 -0.80 -19.96 -27.54
CA LEU A 14 -1.58 -19.85 -26.31
C LEU A 14 -0.67 -19.58 -25.09
N LEU A 15 0.50 -20.23 -25.03
CA LEU A 15 1.53 -19.94 -24.03
C LEU A 15 2.08 -18.51 -24.16
N LEU A 16 2.39 -18.07 -25.39
CA LEU A 16 2.85 -16.70 -25.66
C LEU A 16 1.78 -15.66 -25.29
N GLY A 17 0.50 -15.91 -25.61
CA GLY A 17 -0.61 -15.05 -25.21
C GLY A 17 -0.80 -15.00 -23.69
N GLY A 18 -0.67 -16.15 -23.02
CA GLY A 18 -0.68 -16.23 -21.56
C GLY A 18 0.49 -15.47 -20.92
N LEU A 19 1.69 -15.60 -21.48
CA LEU A 19 2.86 -14.86 -21.00
C LEU A 19 2.70 -13.35 -21.21
N LEU A 20 2.17 -12.94 -22.36
CA LEU A 20 1.96 -11.52 -22.68
C LEU A 20 0.93 -10.89 -21.74
N THR A 21 -0.17 -11.59 -21.45
CA THR A 21 -1.19 -11.12 -20.51
C THR A 21 -0.67 -11.02 -19.08
N LEU A 22 0.11 -12.00 -18.62
CA LEU A 22 0.82 -11.94 -17.34
C LEU A 22 1.80 -10.75 -17.28
N ALA A 23 2.56 -10.51 -18.36
CA ALA A 23 3.47 -9.38 -18.46
C ALA A 23 2.73 -8.03 -18.43
N CYS A 24 1.60 -7.91 -19.13
CA CYS A 24 0.76 -6.71 -19.10
C CYS A 24 0.15 -6.48 -17.71
N LEU A 25 -0.32 -7.53 -17.03
CA LEU A 25 -0.83 -7.44 -15.66
C LEU A 25 0.26 -7.00 -14.68
N ALA A 26 1.46 -7.57 -14.78
CA ALA A 26 2.61 -7.16 -13.99
C ALA A 26 2.98 -5.70 -14.26
N ALA A 27 3.01 -5.28 -15.53
CA ALA A 27 3.27 -3.91 -15.92
C ALA A 27 2.22 -2.94 -15.38
N LEU A 28 0.92 -3.29 -15.41
CA LEU A 28 -0.16 -2.49 -14.85
C LEU A 28 -0.06 -2.36 -13.33
N MET A 29 0.25 -3.46 -12.63
CA MET A 29 0.45 -3.42 -11.17
C MET A 29 1.65 -2.55 -10.79
N ILE A 30 2.76 -2.65 -11.52
CA ILE A 30 3.93 -1.78 -11.30
C ILE A 30 3.58 -0.32 -11.64
N TYR A 31 2.92 -0.09 -12.77
CA TYR A 31 2.49 1.25 -13.20
C TYR A 31 1.59 1.91 -12.16
N SER A 32 0.65 1.18 -11.55
CA SER A 32 -0.23 1.71 -10.50
C SER A 32 0.52 2.20 -9.25
N ARG A 33 1.76 1.76 -9.02
CA ARG A 33 2.58 2.21 -7.89
C ARG A 33 3.49 3.39 -8.21
N VAL A 34 3.72 3.66 -9.49
CA VAL A 34 4.68 4.68 -9.95
C VAL A 34 3.97 5.81 -10.71
N ALA A 35 2.74 5.56 -11.18
CA ALA A 35 1.90 6.57 -11.81
C ALA A 35 1.63 7.70 -10.82
N PRO A 36 1.70 8.96 -11.27
CA PRO A 36 1.31 10.08 -10.44
C PRO A 36 -0.18 9.98 -10.10
N ALA A 37 -0.55 10.49 -8.92
CA ALA A 37 -1.95 10.74 -8.58
C ALA A 37 -2.56 11.76 -9.55
N ASP A 38 -3.88 11.92 -9.55
CA ASP A 38 -4.50 12.98 -10.34
C ASP A 38 -3.97 14.37 -9.93
N GLU A 39 -3.97 15.31 -10.88
CA GLU A 39 -3.39 16.64 -10.65
C GLU A 39 -4.09 17.40 -9.51
N ALA A 40 -5.39 17.15 -9.30
CA ALA A 40 -6.12 17.80 -8.21
C ALA A 40 -5.62 17.29 -6.85
N PHE A 41 -5.41 15.99 -6.70
CA PHE A 41 -4.80 15.42 -5.50
C PHE A 41 -3.37 15.93 -5.28
N GLN A 42 -2.54 15.95 -6.32
CA GLN A 42 -1.15 16.43 -6.20
C GLN A 42 -1.07 17.90 -5.73
N GLN A 43 -2.04 18.74 -6.13
CA GLN A 43 -2.12 20.13 -5.69
C GLN A 43 -2.71 20.30 -4.30
N ALA A 44 -3.65 19.42 -3.92
CA ALA A 44 -4.33 19.47 -2.63
C ALA A 44 -3.47 18.90 -1.49
N CYS A 45 -2.78 17.77 -1.73
CA CYS A 45 -2.06 17.03 -0.69
C CYS A 45 -1.03 17.87 0.10
N PRO A 46 -0.20 18.74 -0.51
CA PRO A 46 0.70 19.63 0.23
C PRO A 46 0.01 20.65 1.13
N ARG A 47 -1.30 20.86 0.95
CA ARG A 47 -2.11 21.86 1.67
C ARG A 47 -3.06 21.22 2.69
N PHE A 48 -3.03 19.90 2.84
CA PHE A 48 -3.84 19.23 3.85
C PHE A 48 -3.49 19.71 5.26
N THR A 49 -4.46 19.67 6.15
CA THR A 49 -4.22 19.89 7.57
C THR A 49 -3.62 18.63 8.20
N PRO A 50 -2.90 18.75 9.33
CA PRO A 50 -2.45 17.58 10.09
C PRO A 50 -3.59 16.63 10.45
N GLU A 51 -4.79 17.17 10.71
CA GLU A 51 -6.01 16.40 11.01
C GLU A 51 -6.48 15.58 9.80
N GLU A 52 -6.53 16.17 8.61
CA GLU A 52 -6.91 15.46 7.37
C GLU A 52 -5.93 14.31 7.08
N VAL A 53 -4.63 14.57 7.25
CA VAL A 53 -3.59 13.55 7.04
C VAL A 53 -3.68 12.44 8.10
N ARG A 54 -3.99 12.80 9.35
CA ARG A 54 -4.23 11.83 10.42
C ARG A 54 -5.40 10.91 10.08
N GLU A 55 -6.51 11.44 9.58
CA GLU A 55 -7.66 10.63 9.16
C GLU A 55 -7.28 9.65 8.04
N GLU A 56 -6.51 10.11 7.05
CA GLU A 56 -6.03 9.27 5.97
C GLU A 56 -5.07 8.17 6.46
N TYR A 57 -4.20 8.47 7.42
CA TYR A 57 -3.31 7.47 8.04
C TYR A 57 -4.12 6.39 8.75
N ILE A 58 -5.13 6.79 9.54
CA ILE A 58 -6.02 5.87 10.26
C ILE A 58 -6.80 4.99 9.28
N ARG A 59 -7.42 5.59 8.25
CA ARG A 59 -8.18 4.86 7.22
C ARG A 59 -7.30 3.88 6.46
N SER A 60 -6.08 4.28 6.14
CA SER A 60 -5.10 3.42 5.47
C SER A 60 -4.68 2.24 6.38
N TRP A 61 -4.43 2.49 7.67
CA TRP A 61 -4.10 1.43 8.63
C TRP A 61 -5.25 0.45 8.83
N LEU A 62 -6.48 0.91 9.01
CA LEU A 62 -7.68 0.07 9.16
C LEU A 62 -7.88 -0.86 7.95
N ARG A 63 -7.67 -0.37 6.72
CA ARG A 63 -7.71 -1.19 5.50
C ARG A 63 -6.67 -2.30 5.49
N SER A 64 -5.50 -2.06 6.09
CA SER A 64 -4.45 -3.07 6.22
C SER A 64 -4.70 -4.06 7.35
N ALA A 65 -5.33 -3.63 8.46
CA ALA A 65 -5.58 -4.47 9.63
C ALA A 65 -6.50 -5.66 9.33
N GLY A 66 -7.48 -5.49 8.42
CA GLY A 66 -8.36 -6.60 7.99
C GLY A 66 -7.66 -7.69 7.17
N LYS A 67 -6.41 -7.47 6.73
CA LYS A 67 -5.63 -8.41 5.91
C LYS A 67 -4.38 -8.93 6.63
N ASP A 68 -4.06 -8.38 7.80
CA ASP A 68 -2.83 -8.65 8.54
C ASP A 68 -3.17 -9.19 9.93
N GLU A 69 -2.95 -10.49 10.12
CA GLU A 69 -3.25 -11.20 11.38
C GLU A 69 -2.50 -10.59 12.58
N ARG A 70 -1.31 -10.02 12.37
CA ARG A 70 -0.54 -9.37 13.43
C ARG A 70 -1.23 -8.08 13.90
N LYS A 71 -1.78 -7.31 12.98
CA LYS A 71 -2.57 -6.12 13.31
C LYS A 71 -3.91 -6.48 13.94
N ALA A 72 -4.52 -7.59 13.53
CA ALA A 72 -5.73 -8.08 14.20
C ALA A 72 -5.47 -8.53 15.65
N ALA A 73 -4.25 -9.00 15.95
CA ALA A 73 -3.88 -9.52 17.26
C ALA A 73 -3.90 -8.46 18.39
N ILE A 74 -3.82 -7.16 18.07
CA ILE A 74 -3.86 -6.10 19.10
C ILE A 74 -5.25 -5.90 19.72
N GLY A 75 -6.30 -6.53 19.17
CA GLY A 75 -7.68 -6.41 19.66
C GLY A 75 -8.41 -5.23 19.05
N LEU A 76 -9.21 -5.50 18.00
CA LEU A 76 -9.89 -4.49 17.17
C LEU A 76 -11.22 -3.98 17.74
N ASP A 77 -11.67 -4.51 18.88
CA ASP A 77 -12.91 -4.14 19.57
C ASP A 77 -12.87 -2.74 20.21
N SER A 78 -11.68 -2.25 20.55
CA SER A 78 -11.46 -0.90 21.05
C SER A 78 -10.14 -0.38 20.50
N LEU A 79 -10.18 0.65 19.66
CA LEU A 79 -8.99 1.22 19.02
C LEU A 79 -8.81 2.69 19.40
N SER A 80 -7.57 3.06 19.76
CA SER A 80 -7.14 4.45 19.90
C SER A 80 -5.95 4.73 19.00
N PHE A 81 -5.97 5.89 18.33
CA PHE A 81 -4.95 6.28 17.37
C PHE A 81 -4.25 7.56 17.80
N ASN A 82 -2.93 7.52 17.86
CA ASN A 82 -2.09 8.69 18.12
C ASN A 82 -1.09 8.89 16.98
N THR A 83 -1.08 10.09 16.40
CA THR A 83 -0.13 10.45 15.35
C THR A 83 0.00 11.96 15.25
N ALA A 84 1.19 12.43 14.89
CA ALA A 84 1.50 13.82 14.65
C ALA A 84 2.18 13.93 13.27
N PRO A 85 1.39 13.95 12.17
CA PRO A 85 1.94 14.01 10.83
C PRO A 85 2.62 15.37 10.62
N THR A 86 3.79 15.34 10.00
CA THR A 86 4.60 16.51 9.64
C THR A 86 4.78 16.52 8.13
N PHE A 87 4.70 17.70 7.53
CA PHE A 87 4.95 17.87 6.11
C PHE A 87 6.41 18.29 5.86
N GLY A 88 7.09 17.64 4.92
CA GLY A 88 8.45 18.00 4.52
C GLY A 88 8.78 17.62 3.09
N GLY A 89 9.41 18.54 2.36
CA GLY A 89 9.75 18.37 0.95
C GLY A 89 8.50 18.31 0.08
N LYS A 90 7.92 17.12 -0.08
CA LYS A 90 6.70 16.82 -0.85
C LYS A 90 5.89 15.66 -0.24
N THR A 91 6.19 15.28 0.99
CA THR A 91 5.57 14.13 1.64
C THR A 91 5.07 14.52 3.02
N TRP A 92 3.98 13.89 3.41
CA TRP A 92 3.59 13.81 4.81
C TRP A 92 4.27 12.60 5.42
N PHE A 93 4.74 12.72 6.64
CA PHE A 93 5.32 11.60 7.38
C PHE A 93 5.01 11.72 8.87
N GLY A 94 4.92 10.58 9.55
CA GLY A 94 4.70 10.58 11.00
C GLY A 94 4.61 9.17 11.56
N LYS A 95 4.83 9.07 12.87
CA LYS A 95 4.59 7.82 13.60
C LYS A 95 3.09 7.68 13.87
N LEU A 96 2.50 6.55 13.49
CA LEU A 96 1.15 6.14 13.84
C LEU A 96 1.24 5.08 14.94
N GLN A 97 0.73 5.40 16.11
CA GLN A 97 0.56 4.46 17.22
C GLN A 97 -0.90 4.05 17.29
N VAL A 98 -1.15 2.75 17.38
CA VAL A 98 -2.48 2.17 17.47
C VAL A 98 -2.52 1.29 18.70
N SER A 99 -3.40 1.61 19.65
CA SER A 99 -3.63 0.77 20.83
C SER A 99 -4.97 0.06 20.67
N GLY A 100 -4.94 -1.24 20.85
CA GLY A 100 -6.10 -2.11 20.90
C GLY A 100 -6.37 -2.63 22.32
N SER A 101 -7.40 -3.46 22.47
CA SER A 101 -7.76 -4.05 23.77
C SER A 101 -6.74 -5.06 24.31
N LYS A 102 -5.91 -5.64 23.43
CA LYS A 102 -4.95 -6.72 23.74
C LYS A 102 -3.49 -6.33 23.54
N GLY A 103 -3.21 -5.18 22.94
CA GLY A 103 -1.84 -4.74 22.66
C GLY A 103 -1.77 -3.44 21.87
N SER A 104 -0.61 -3.16 21.29
CA SER A 104 -0.39 -1.98 20.46
C SER A 104 0.41 -2.30 19.21
N ASP A 105 0.17 -1.56 18.14
CA ASP A 105 0.93 -1.53 16.91
C ASP A 105 1.52 -0.13 16.71
N GLU A 106 2.69 -0.07 16.08
CA GLU A 106 3.32 1.20 15.73
C GLU A 106 3.87 1.11 14.31
N ALA A 107 3.58 2.10 13.49
CA ALA A 107 4.11 2.17 12.13
C ALA A 107 4.57 3.59 11.81
N TYR A 108 5.71 3.72 11.15
CA TYR A 108 6.06 4.98 10.50
C TYR A 108 5.36 5.04 9.14
N VAL A 109 4.54 6.07 8.94
CA VAL A 109 3.69 6.23 7.76
C VAL A 109 4.16 7.44 6.97
N ILE A 110 4.37 7.24 5.68
CA ILE A 110 4.73 8.28 4.72
C ILE A 110 3.65 8.33 3.64
N LEU A 111 3.08 9.51 3.39
CA LEU A 111 2.21 9.78 2.24
C LEU A 111 2.98 10.62 1.21
N ASP A 112 3.24 10.04 0.04
CA ASP A 112 3.84 10.74 -1.09
C ASP A 112 2.76 11.50 -1.87
N CYS A 113 2.78 12.84 -1.80
CA CYS A 113 1.79 13.67 -2.49
C CYS A 113 1.87 13.59 -4.02
N ARG A 114 2.97 13.11 -4.59
CA ARG A 114 3.10 12.90 -6.05
C ARG A 114 2.30 11.69 -6.50
N THR A 115 2.34 10.61 -5.74
CA THR A 115 1.77 9.30 -6.13
C THR A 115 0.49 8.95 -5.38
N GLY A 116 0.18 9.64 -4.29
CA GLY A 116 -0.94 9.31 -3.39
C GLY A 116 -0.72 8.02 -2.60
N MET A 117 0.51 7.49 -2.62
CA MET A 117 0.84 6.21 -2.02
C MET A 117 1.24 6.37 -0.55
N PHE A 118 0.78 5.42 0.26
CA PHE A 118 1.23 5.26 1.64
C PHE A 118 2.36 4.23 1.67
N ASP A 119 3.50 4.64 2.21
CA ASP A 119 4.57 3.73 2.60
C ASP A 119 4.56 3.54 4.12
N TYR A 120 4.64 2.29 4.54
CA TYR A 120 4.69 1.87 5.94
C TYR A 120 6.09 1.35 6.23
N SER A 121 7.08 2.22 6.12
CA SER A 121 8.48 1.89 6.36
C SER A 121 8.82 2.08 7.83
N GLY A 122 8.57 1.06 8.64
CA GLY A 122 9.09 1.00 10.00
C GLY A 122 8.12 0.39 11.00
N THR A 123 8.29 -0.91 11.25
CA THR A 123 8.72 -1.47 12.55
C THR A 123 9.06 -2.94 12.34
N GLU A 124 10.37 -3.22 12.23
CA GLU A 124 10.87 -4.48 12.79
C GLU A 124 10.34 -4.54 14.23
N LEU A 125 9.73 -5.66 14.60
CA LEU A 125 9.33 -5.90 15.97
C LEU A 125 10.54 -5.59 16.87
N SER A 126 10.50 -4.50 17.64
CA SER A 126 11.25 -4.47 18.89
C SER A 126 10.52 -5.37 19.89
N SER A 127 10.50 -6.66 19.58
CA SER A 127 10.42 -7.74 20.55
C SER A 127 11.85 -7.89 21.09
N GLY A 128 12.25 -6.97 21.94
CA GLY A 128 13.47 -7.04 22.73
C GLY A 128 13.08 -6.90 24.19
N ARG A 129 13.16 -8.04 24.90
CA ARG A 129 13.00 -8.25 26.34
C ARG A 129 13.23 -7.05 27.24
#